data_AF-K0RAL1-F1
#
_entry.id   AF-K0RAL1-F1
#
_cell.length_a   1.000
_cell.length_b   1.000
_cell.length_c   1.000
_cell.angle_alpha   90.00
_cell.angle_beta   90.00
_cell.angle_gamma   90.00
#
_symmetry.space_group_name_H-M   'P 1'
#
loop_
_entity.id
_entity.type
_entity.pdbx_description
1 polymer ?
#
loop_
_entity_poly.entity_id
_entity_poly.type
_entity_poly.pdbx_seq_one_letter_code
_entity_poly.pdbx_strand_id
1 'polypeptide(L)'
;WPRRSGHFEAAAMGGHVPARHNLGCEEFFEAGNYDLVLQHWMISAKLGDDDSLNNVKRLFMKGLASKADYAGALHGYQKALDEMTSPDRDEAKADF
;
A
#
# COMPACT_ATOMS: atom_id res chain seq x y z
N TRP A 1 14.25 -23.78 17.19
CA TRP A 1 14.87 -23.06 16.06
C TRP A 1 13.90 -23.06 14.87
N PRO A 2 13.91 -21.99 14.06
CA PRO A 2 12.70 -21.34 13.56
C PRO A 2 12.25 -21.85 12.18
N ARG A 3 10.94 -22.02 11.97
CA ARG A 3 10.32 -21.94 10.64
C ARG A 3 9.57 -20.64 10.57
N ARG A 4 10.31 -19.58 10.23
CA ARG A 4 9.73 -18.31 9.84
C ARG A 4 9.28 -18.49 8.39
N SER A 5 7.98 -18.52 8.20
CA SER A 5 7.26 -18.72 6.95
C SER A 5 7.57 -17.61 5.94
N GLY A 6 8.76 -17.67 5.32
CA GLY A 6 9.24 -16.70 4.33
C GLY A 6 8.66 -16.87 2.93
N HIS A 7 7.48 -17.49 2.78
CA HIS A 7 6.85 -17.69 1.47
C HIS A 7 5.53 -16.95 1.28
N PHE A 8 4.96 -16.35 2.32
CA PHE A 8 3.76 -15.53 2.16
C PHE A 8 4.09 -14.08 1.75
N GLU A 9 5.27 -13.56 2.05
CA GLU A 9 5.66 -12.20 1.62
C GLU A 9 6.09 -12.14 0.14
N ALA A 10 6.63 -13.22 -0.43
CA ALA A 10 7.04 -13.24 -1.84
C ALA A 10 5.85 -13.42 -2.82
N ALA A 11 4.77 -14.08 -2.39
CA ALA A 11 3.60 -14.32 -3.23
C ALA A 11 2.67 -13.10 -3.37
N ALA A 12 2.73 -12.14 -2.44
CA ALA A 12 1.96 -10.90 -2.52
C ALA A 12 2.47 -9.93 -3.61
N MET A 13 3.72 -10.09 -4.07
CA MET A 13 4.33 -9.27 -5.12
C MET A 13 3.97 -9.70 -6.55
N GLY A 14 3.14 -10.74 -6.74
CA GLY A 14 2.99 -11.41 -8.05
C GLY A 14 1.60 -11.46 -8.68
N GLY A 15 0.53 -10.98 -8.04
CA GLY A 15 -0.80 -11.21 -8.62
C GLY A 15 -1.94 -10.44 -7.97
N HIS A 16 -2.21 -9.24 -8.50
CA HIS A 16 -3.53 -8.57 -8.56
C HIS A 16 -4.44 -8.64 -7.31
N VAL A 17 -3.84 -8.51 -6.12
CA VAL A 17 -4.56 -8.25 -4.86
C VAL A 17 -5.22 -6.84 -4.81
N PRO A 18 -4.66 -5.76 -5.44
CA PRO A 18 -5.23 -4.42 -5.33
C PRO A 18 -6.69 -4.32 -5.76
N ALA A 19 -7.10 -5.00 -6.84
CA ALA A 19 -8.45 -4.79 -7.39
C ALA A 19 -9.60 -5.26 -6.49
N ARG A 20 -9.42 -6.33 -5.71
CA ARG A 20 -10.45 -6.75 -4.73
C ARG A 20 -10.46 -5.84 -3.51
N HIS A 21 -9.31 -5.29 -3.13
CA HIS A 21 -9.21 -4.34 -2.02
C HIS A 21 -9.79 -2.97 -2.40
N ASN A 22 -9.60 -2.53 -3.65
CA ASN A 22 -10.06 -1.25 -4.17
C ASN A 22 -11.60 -1.23 -4.36
N LEU A 23 -12.21 -2.33 -4.80
CA LEU A 23 -13.67 -2.44 -4.93
C LEU A 23 -14.39 -2.22 -3.58
N GLY A 24 -13.90 -2.82 -2.50
CA GLY A 24 -14.48 -2.62 -1.17
C GLY A 24 -14.32 -1.17 -0.66
N CYS A 25 -13.23 -0.50 -1.03
CA CYS A 25 -12.99 0.88 -0.60
C CYS A 25 -14.00 1.86 -1.21
N GLU A 26 -14.42 1.67 -2.46
CA GLU A 26 -15.44 2.52 -3.09
C GLU A 26 -16.80 2.34 -2.42
N GLU A 27 -17.22 1.10 -2.14
CA GLU A 27 -18.47 0.82 -1.42
C GLU A 27 -18.49 1.45 -0.01
N PHE A 28 -17.38 1.32 0.73
CA PHE A 28 -17.28 1.96 2.06
C PHE A 28 -17.22 3.49 1.98
N PHE A 29 -16.64 4.05 0.91
CA PHE A 29 -16.60 5.49 0.67
C PHE A 29 -17.99 6.06 0.38
N GLU A 30 -18.79 5.35 -0.42
CA GLU A 30 -20.19 5.68 -0.68
C GLU A 30 -21.06 5.52 0.57
N ALA A 31 -20.76 4.54 1.43
CA ALA A 31 -21.40 4.37 2.73
C ALA A 31 -21.00 5.43 3.78
N GLY A 32 -20.06 6.34 3.46
CA GLY A 32 -19.61 7.41 4.36
C GLY A 32 -18.61 6.96 5.44
N ASN A 33 -18.07 5.75 5.35
CA ASN A 33 -17.12 5.21 6.32
C ASN A 33 -15.68 5.64 5.98
N TYR A 34 -15.43 6.95 6.00
CA TYR A 34 -14.17 7.54 5.53
C TYR A 34 -12.94 7.10 6.33
N ASP A 35 -13.08 6.85 7.64
CA ASP A 35 -11.95 6.44 8.49
C ASP A 35 -11.39 5.07 8.09
N LEU A 36 -12.28 4.12 7.76
CA LEU A 36 -11.90 2.78 7.34
C LEU A 36 -11.24 2.81 5.96
N VAL A 37 -11.84 3.55 5.02
CA VAL A 37 -11.32 3.74 3.67
C VAL A 37 -9.95 4.42 3.70
N LEU A 38 -9.78 5.44 4.55
CA LEU A 38 -8.50 6.12 4.73
C LEU A 38 -7.41 5.14 5.19
N GLN A 39 -7.70 4.29 6.19
CA GLN A 39 -6.73 3.29 6.65
C GLN A 39 -6.33 2.31 5.55
N HIS A 40 -7.30 1.82 4.77
CA HIS A 40 -7.03 0.92 3.66
C HIS A 40 -6.14 1.57 2.59
N TRP A 41 -6.45 2.79 2.16
CA TRP A 41 -5.64 3.51 1.19
C TRP A 41 -4.24 3.86 1.74
N MET A 42 -4.11 4.17 3.02
CA MET A 42 -2.79 4.41 3.63
C MET A 42 -1.91 3.16 3.60
N ILE A 43 -2.47 1.97 3.82
CA ILE A 43 -1.74 0.70 3.75
C ILE A 43 -1.33 0.41 2.31
N SER A 44 -2.25 0.52 1.35
CA SER A 44 -1.94 0.29 -0.07
C SER A 44 -0.90 1.29 -0.60
N ALA A 45 -1.00 2.58 -0.23
CA ALA A 45 0.01 3.58 -0.57
C ALA A 45 1.39 3.19 -0.01
N LYS A 46 1.46 2.70 1.24
CA LYS A 46 2.70 2.17 1.85
C LYS A 46 3.27 0.94 1.14
N LEU A 47 2.51 0.30 0.25
CA LEU A 47 2.97 -0.81 -0.59
C LEU A 47 3.31 -0.37 -2.03
N GLY A 48 3.28 0.94 -2.30
CA GLY A 48 3.60 1.49 -3.61
C GLY A 48 2.40 1.68 -4.55
N ASP A 49 1.16 1.63 -4.04
CA ASP A 49 -0.03 1.86 -4.87
C ASP A 49 -0.33 3.36 -5.08
N ASP A 50 -0.14 3.82 -6.32
CA ASP A 50 -0.35 5.21 -6.74
C ASP A 50 -1.80 5.68 -6.58
N ASP A 51 -2.76 4.83 -6.93
CA ASP A 51 -4.18 5.17 -6.90
C ASP A 51 -4.65 5.40 -5.47
N SER A 52 -4.22 4.54 -4.54
CA SER A 52 -4.48 4.74 -3.11
C SER A 52 -3.87 6.03 -2.58
N LEU A 53 -2.63 6.38 -2.94
CA LEU A 53 -2.02 7.64 -2.51
C LEU A 53 -2.80 8.86 -3.02
N ASN A 54 -3.26 8.83 -4.27
CA ASN A 54 -4.10 9.86 -4.86
C ASN A 54 -5.46 9.99 -4.14
N ASN A 55 -6.04 8.87 -3.73
CA ASN A 55 -7.29 8.87 -2.96
C ASN A 55 -7.12 9.44 -1.54
N VAL A 56 -6.02 9.12 -0.84
CA VAL A 56 -5.68 9.77 0.45
C VAL A 56 -5.51 11.28 0.26
N LYS A 57 -4.83 11.71 -0.81
CA LYS A 57 -4.68 13.15 -1.14
C LYS A 57 -6.05 13.82 -1.34
N ARG A 58 -6.99 13.14 -2.00
CA ARG A 58 -8.36 13.64 -2.20
C ARG A 58 -9.12 13.79 -0.87
N LEU A 59 -8.97 12.85 0.06
CA LEU A 59 -9.55 12.97 1.41
C LEU A 59 -8.93 14.14 2.17
N PHE A 60 -7.62 14.32 2.10
CA PHE A 60 -6.92 15.44 2.73
C PHE A 60 -7.42 16.79 2.19
N MET A 61 -7.56 16.93 0.87
CA MET A 61 -8.10 18.16 0.25
C MET A 61 -9.56 18.44 0.63
N LYS A 62 -10.34 17.40 0.96
CA LYS A 62 -11.72 17.52 1.46
C LYS A 62 -11.81 17.79 2.96
N GLY A 63 -10.67 17.83 3.68
CA GLY A 63 -10.63 17.96 5.14
C GLY A 63 -11.06 16.70 5.90
N LEU A 64 -11.15 15.55 5.22
CA LEU A 64 -11.55 14.25 5.79
C LEU A 64 -10.35 13.44 6.29
N ALA A 65 -9.13 13.78 5.87
CA ALA A 65 -7.89 13.22 6.38
C ALA A 65 -7.01 14.33 6.94
N SER A 66 -6.21 14.02 7.96
CA SER A 66 -5.28 14.99 8.53
C SER A 66 -4.02 15.13 7.66
N LYS A 67 -3.27 16.22 7.89
CA LYS A 67 -1.95 16.41 7.27
C LYS A 67 -0.98 15.27 7.64
N ALA A 68 -1.10 14.73 8.85
CA ALA A 68 -0.26 13.63 9.32
C ALA A 68 -0.57 12.33 8.55
N ASP A 69 -1.84 12.07 8.26
CA ASP A 69 -2.26 10.87 7.50
C ASP A 69 -1.70 10.90 6.08
N TYR A 70 -1.85 12.04 5.40
CA TYR A 70 -1.32 12.20 4.05
C TYR A 70 0.22 12.11 4.03
N ALA A 71 0.90 12.77 4.97
CA ALA A 71 2.36 12.69 5.07
C ALA A 71 2.84 11.26 5.35
N GLY A 72 2.15 10.51 6.20
CA GLY A 72 2.46 9.12 6.52
C GLY A 72 2.25 8.17 5.34
N ALA A 73 1.21 8.38 4.54
CA ALA A 73 0.96 7.63 3.30
C ALA A 73 2.06 7.90 2.26
N LEU A 74 2.38 9.18 2.03
CA LEU A 74 3.40 9.59 1.06
C LEU A 74 4.79 9.06 1.43
N HIS A 75 5.17 9.15 2.70
CA HIS A 75 6.45 8.63 3.16
C HIS A 75 6.57 7.10 2.96
N GLY A 76 5.50 6.38 3.27
CA GLY A 76 5.45 4.94 3.04
C GLY A 76 5.54 4.55 1.58
N TYR A 77 4.84 5.27 0.71
CA TYR A 77 4.91 5.08 -0.73
C TYR A 77 6.32 5.29 -1.27
N GLN A 78 7.00 6.36 -0.85
CA GLN A 78 8.40 6.61 -1.23
C GLN A 78 9.32 5.48 -0.78
N LYS A 79 9.15 4.98 0.45
CA LYS A 79 9.92 3.83 0.95
C LYS A 79 9.68 2.56 0.12
N ALA A 80 8.43 2.30 -0.27
CA ALA A 80 8.09 1.16 -1.12
C ALA A 80 8.75 1.25 -2.50
N LEU A 81 8.77 2.45 -3.10
CA LEU A 81 9.51 2.68 -4.35
C LEU A 81 11.01 2.46 -4.14
N ASP A 82 11.61 3.03 -3.10
CA ASP A 82 13.04 2.86 -2.81
C ASP A 82 13.40 1.37 -2.63
N GLU A 83 12.56 0.58 -1.97
CA GLU A 83 12.72 -0.87 -1.83
C GLU A 83 12.58 -1.61 -3.17
N MET A 84 11.62 -1.22 -4.03
CA MET A 84 11.45 -1.80 -5.37
C MET A 84 12.58 -1.43 -6.34
N THR A 85 13.24 -0.29 -6.12
CA THR A 85 14.32 0.23 -6.97
C THR A 85 15.71 -0.17 -6.47
N SER A 86 15.82 -0.68 -5.24
CA SER A 86 17.09 -1.15 -4.67
C SER A 86 17.55 -2.43 -5.39
N PRO A 87 18.82 -2.50 -5.87
CA PRO A 87 19.35 -3.64 -6.61
C PRO A 87 19.49 -4.95 -5.81
N ASP A 88 19.09 -4.97 -4.53
CA ASP A 88 19.08 -6.15 -3.65
C ASP A 88 18.03 -7.22 -4.03
N ARG A 89 17.43 -7.12 -5.22
CA ARG A 89 16.57 -8.16 -5.81
C ARG A 89 17.24 -8.96 -6.94
N ASP A 90 18.54 -8.80 -7.18
CA ASP A 90 19.28 -9.67 -8.12
C ASP A 90 20.16 -10.74 -7.43
N GLU A 91 20.26 -10.75 -6.10
CA GLU A 91 21.05 -11.75 -5.36
C GLU A 91 20.20 -12.95 -4.87
N ALA A 92 19.20 -13.36 -5.67
CA ALA A 92 18.44 -14.59 -5.45
C ALA A 92 18.42 -15.53 -6.67
N LYS A 93 19.31 -15.30 -7.65
CA LYS A 93 19.43 -16.11 -8.88
C LYS A 93 20.86 -16.47 -9.27
N ALA A 94 21.83 -16.40 -8.36
CA ALA A 94 23.22 -16.74 -8.65
C ALA A 94 23.70 -18.06 -7.99
N ASP A 95 22.79 -18.91 -7.50
CA ASP A 95 23.11 -20.24 -6.98
C ASP A 95 22.22 -21.32 -7.65
N PHE A 96 22.46 -21.61 -8.93
CA PHE A 96 22.16 -22.90 -9.56
C PHE A 96 23.19 -23.23 -10.64
#